data_AF-A0A9D0P025-F1
#
_entry.id   AF-A0A9D0P025-F1
#
_cell.length_a   1.000
_cell.length_b   1.000
_cell.length_c   1.000
_cell.angle_alpha   90.00
_cell.angle_beta   90.00
_cell.angle_gamma   90.00
#
_symmetry.space_group_name_H-M   'P 1'
#
loop_
_entity.id
_entity.type
_entity.pdbx_description
1 polymer ?
#
loop_
_entity_poly.entity_id
_entity_poly.type
_entity_poly.pdbx_seq_one_letter_code
_entity_poly.pdbx_strand_id
1 'polypeptide(L)' 'MEMAKKRRRFTDKFKAKVALEAAKGLKTLSELATEYQVHPNQISNWKQQLTK' A
#
# COMPACT_ATOMS: atom_id res chain seq x y z
N MET A 1 8.07 -1.38 -24.39
CA MET A 1 8.73 -0.58 -23.34
C MET A 1 8.53 -1.28 -22.01
N GLU A 2 9.48 -2.12 -21.58
CA GLU A 2 9.48 -2.67 -20.24
C GLU A 2 10.19 -1.69 -19.30
N MET A 3 9.43 -0.85 -18.62
CA MET A 3 9.94 -0.24 -17.40
C MET A 3 10.00 -1.36 -16.36
N ALA A 4 11.19 -1.95 -16.20
CA ALA A 4 11.53 -2.79 -15.06
C ALA A 4 11.37 -1.95 -13.78
N LYS A 5 10.12 -1.87 -13.29
CA LYS A 5 9.74 -1.13 -12.09
C LYS A 5 10.46 -1.81 -10.93
N LYS A 6 11.58 -1.20 -10.48
CA LYS A 6 12.30 -1.58 -9.25
C LYS A 6 11.25 -1.90 -8.19
N ARG A 7 11.09 -3.19 -7.86
CA ARG A 7 10.15 -3.61 -6.82
C ARG A 7 10.67 -3.01 -5.52
N ARG A 8 10.11 -1.87 -5.12
CA ARG A 8 10.32 -1.32 -3.77
C ARG A 8 9.89 -2.43 -2.81
N ARG A 9 10.86 -3.02 -2.11
CA ARG A 9 10.62 -4.09 -1.16
C ARG A 9 10.10 -3.43 0.11
N PHE A 10 8.78 -3.39 0.27
CA PHE A 10 8.16 -2.97 1.52
C PHE A 10 8.18 -4.13 2.50
N THR A 11 8.56 -3.86 3.75
CA THR A 11 8.53 -4.86 4.82
C THR A 11 7.09 -5.18 5.20
N ASP A 12 6.86 -6.38 5.73
CA ASP A 12 5.50 -6.83 6.06
C ASP A 12 4.86 -5.98 7.17
N LYS A 13 5.68 -5.47 8.11
CA LYS A 13 5.25 -4.44 9.08
C LYS A 13 4.72 -3.18 8.40
N PHE A 14 5.37 -2.72 7.33
CA PHE A 14 4.95 -1.52 6.61
C PHE A 14 3.65 -1.76 5.85
N LYS A 15 3.54 -2.89 5.14
CA LYS A 15 2.31 -3.28 4.44
C LYS A 15 1.14 -3.38 5.42
N ALA A 16 1.34 -4.03 6.56
CA ALA A 16 0.34 -4.16 7.61
C ALA A 16 -0.07 -2.80 8.19
N LYS A 17 0.88 -1.90 8.44
CA LYS A 17 0.58 -0.54 8.92
C LYS A 17 -0.28 0.24 7.92
N VAL A 18 0.14 0.30 6.67
CA VAL A 18 -0.58 1.04 5.61
C VAL A 18 -1.95 0.42 5.34
N ALA A 19 -2.05 -0.92 5.32
CA ALA A 19 -3.31 -1.61 5.10
C ALA A 19 -4.26 -1.50 6.31
N LEU A 20 -3.74 -1.43 7.55
CA LEU A 20 -4.53 -1.13 8.74
C LEU A 20 -5.06 0.30 8.71
N GLU A 21 -4.25 1.29 8.31
CA GLU A 21 -4.70 2.68 8.12
C GLU A 21 -5.76 2.79 7.03
N ALA A 22 -5.58 2.06 5.91
CA ALA A 22 -6.57 1.97 4.85
C ALA A 22 -7.86 1.23 5.27
N ALA A 23 -7.76 0.28 6.22
CA ALA A 23 -8.90 -0.45 6.77
C ALA A 23 -9.65 0.38 7.83
N LYS A 24 -8.93 1.20 8.60
CA LYS A 24 -9.51 2.13 9.58
C LYS A 24 -10.31 3.26 8.93
N GLY A 25 -10.14 3.50 7.63
CA GLY A 25 -10.84 4.56 6.90
C GLY A 25 -10.44 5.98 7.30
N LEU A 26 -9.32 6.13 8.03
CA LEU A 26 -8.84 7.42 8.52
C LEU A 26 -8.23 8.27 7.41
N LYS A 27 -7.70 7.64 6.36
CA LYS A 27 -7.10 8.29 5.19
C LYS A 27 -7.49 7.54 3.93
N THR A 28 -7.69 8.27 2.85
CA THR A 28 -7.97 7.65 1.54
C THR A 28 -6.75 6.91 1.01
N LEU A 29 -6.97 5.94 0.11
CA LEU A 29 -5.87 5.21 -0.54
C LEU A 29 -4.91 6.16 -1.28
N SER A 30 -5.41 7.26 -1.83
CA SER A 30 -4.61 8.29 -2.52
C SER A 30 -3.76 9.13 -1.57
N GLU A 31 -4.27 9.46 -0.39
CA GLU A 31 -3.50 10.17 0.64
C GLU A 31 -2.40 9.28 1.21
N LEU A 32 -2.74 8.04 1.57
CA LEU A 32 -1.76 7.05 2.02
C LEU A 32 -0.73 6.78 0.93
N ALA A 33 -1.14 6.74 -0.34
CA ALA A 33 -0.23 6.59 -1.47
C ALA A 33 0.79 7.74 -1.55
N THR A 34 0.33 8.97 -1.32
CA THR A 34 1.18 10.16 -1.37
C THR A 34 2.11 10.22 -0.16
N GLU A 35 1.58 10.02 1.04
CA GLU A 35 2.32 10.10 2.30
C GLU A 35 3.37 9.01 2.43
N TYR A 36 3.01 7.78 2.09
CA TYR A 36 3.91 6.64 2.14
C TYR A 36 4.72 6.44 0.85
N GLN A 37 4.51 7.30 -0.17
CA GLN A 37 5.07 7.17 -1.52
C GLN A 37 4.86 5.77 -2.12
N VAL A 38 3.68 5.21 -1.86
CA VAL A 38 3.22 3.92 -2.32
C VAL A 38 2.21 4.12 -3.44
N HIS A 39 2.16 3.23 -4.41
CA HIS A 39 1.10 3.31 -5.42
C HIS A 39 -0.24 2.88 -4.81
N PRO A 40 -1.38 3.58 -5.04
CA PRO A 40 -2.67 3.21 -4.44
C PRO A 40 -3.07 1.76 -4.77
N ASN A 41 -2.71 1.27 -5.96
CA ASN A 41 -2.90 -0.13 -6.35
C ASN A 41 -2.16 -1.14 -5.45
N GLN A 42 -0.98 -0.79 -4.91
CA GLN A 42 -0.27 -1.63 -3.95
C GLN A 42 -0.97 -1.65 -2.59
N ILE A 43 -1.53 -0.52 -2.17
CA ILE A 43 -2.29 -0.42 -0.93
C ILE A 43 -3.56 -1.25 -1.00
N SER A 44 -4.28 -1.20 -2.13
CA SER A 44 -5.41 -2.11 -2.38
C SER A 44 -5.00 -3.57 -2.29
N ASN A 45 -3.87 -3.96 -2.90
CA ASN A 45 -3.34 -5.32 -2.78
C ASN A 45 -2.99 -5.72 -1.34
N TRP A 46 -2.43 -4.81 -0.53
CA TRP A 46 -2.11 -5.10 0.87
C TRP A 46 -3.36 -5.20 1.74
N LYS A 47 -4.36 -4.35 1.49
CA LYS A 47 -5.67 -4.43 2.13
C LYS A 47 -6.33 -5.76 1.84
N GLN A 48 -6.34 -6.20 0.58
CA GLN A 48 -6.86 -7.52 0.20
C GLN A 48 -6.08 -8.67 0.86
N GLN A 49 -4.76 -8.56 0.95
CA GLN A 49 -3.91 -9.55 1.64
C GLN A 49 -4.13 -9.60 3.16
N LEU A 50 -4.64 -8.54 3.81
CA LEU A 50 -4.98 -8.55 5.23
C LEU A 50 -6.32 -9.22 5.53
N THR A 51 -7.26 -9.19 4.59
CA THR A 51 -8.59 -9.81 4.70
C THR A 51 -8.66 -11.24 4.21
N LYS A 52 -7.55 -11.79 3.71
CA LYS A 52 -7.43 -13.18 3.24
C LYS A 52 -6.59 -13.98 4.22
#